data_AF-A0AAE6C9K9-F1
#
_entry.id   AF-A0AAE6C9K9-F1
#
_cell.length_a   1.000
_cell.length_b   1.000
_cell.length_c   1.000
_cell.angle_alpha   90.00
_cell.angle_beta   90.00
_cell.angle_gamma   90.00
#
_symmetry.space_group_name_H-M   'P 1'
#
loop_
_entity.id
_entity.type
_entity.pdbx_description
1 polymer ?
#
loop_
_entity_poly.entity_id
_entity_poly.type
_entity_poly.pdbx_seq_one_letter_code
_entity_poly.pdbx_strand_id
1 'polypeptide(L)'
;MARLLSVNVGLPRDVVWQGRTVHTGIWKTPIEGRRRVRKLNIDGDGQGDAAGHGGEQRAVYVYQDESYRFWQEHLGRANLVPGQFGENFTVEGLVDSDVCIGDRFRIGSALLEVTQPRVTCYRLGIRMQEPDMAALLVKHGRPGFYCRVIEEGDVGAGDEIIQVARGPESMSVSEINALLYLPPHPRDRLECALKIPALSRGWRHSFEALLGQNAAAGNAGLGPAANPAPAWRGFRPFRVVRKIFETDDVTSLVLEPADGRAGAAALPGQFVIIRLGPSGTPAMTRSYSLSSNIDAASYRVSIKREPHGMASAYVADELQPGDVVQLGAPRGSFTLRQDTRPVVLLSAGIGVTPVLAMLHALATEESQRDIWWLHGTRNGREHAFGAEVRELLTGLPHHHGHVRYSRPDPGDRLGIDFDSVGRLDAALLRQLDLPRDGDFYLCGPATFMSDLTSGLRAWGVAPDRIHTELFGAGPSLTPGIATSATKIPPHVLAGAPGPGPVVSFARSGLNVRWGPSYASLLELAETCDVPVRWSCRTGVCHNCESGLIAGDIGYQPNPLDAPADGNVLICCARPVSDIVIDL
;
A
#
# COMPACT_ATOMS: atom_id res chain seq x y z
N MET A 1 11.96 -12.01 41.82
CA MET A 1 11.15 -12.96 41.02
C MET A 1 10.07 -12.15 40.33
N ALA A 2 9.73 -12.46 39.08
CA ALA A 2 8.72 -11.69 38.35
C ALA A 2 7.31 -11.95 38.92
N ARG A 3 6.46 -10.92 38.93
CA ARG A 3 5.14 -10.99 39.57
C ARG A 3 4.08 -10.27 38.75
N LEU A 4 2.87 -10.83 38.73
CA LEU A 4 1.70 -10.18 38.15
C LEU A 4 1.16 -9.14 39.14
N LEU A 5 1.25 -7.85 38.83
CA LEU A 5 0.79 -6.77 39.72
C LEU A 5 -0.69 -6.45 39.50
N SER A 6 -1.16 -6.47 38.26
CA SER A 6 -2.55 -6.17 37.92
C SER A 6 -3.03 -6.99 36.73
N VAL A 7 -4.30 -7.42 36.81
CA VAL A 7 -5.07 -7.88 35.66
C VAL A 7 -5.99 -6.73 35.26
N ASN A 8 -5.89 -6.30 34.01
CA ASN A 8 -6.66 -5.19 33.46
C ASN A 8 -7.49 -5.69 32.28
N VAL A 9 -8.76 -5.31 32.25
CA VAL A 9 -9.69 -5.66 31.18
C VAL A 9 -10.53 -4.45 30.77
N GLY A 10 -11.06 -4.45 29.56
CA GLY A 10 -11.99 -3.44 29.10
C GLY A 10 -12.72 -3.86 27.83
N LEU A 11 -14.01 -3.55 27.75
CA LEU A 11 -14.77 -3.74 26.52
C LEU A 11 -14.58 -2.54 25.58
N PRO A 12 -14.62 -2.76 24.24
CA PRO A 12 -14.51 -1.68 23.27
C PRO A 12 -15.59 -0.63 23.47
N ARG A 13 -15.20 0.64 23.25
CA ARG A 13 -16.11 1.79 23.34
C ARG A 13 -15.79 2.82 22.29
N ASP A 14 -16.77 3.66 22.02
CA ASP A 14 -16.64 4.80 21.13
C ASP A 14 -16.01 5.98 21.86
N VAL A 15 -15.00 6.59 21.24
CA VAL A 15 -14.39 7.84 21.71
C VAL A 15 -14.32 8.84 20.57
N VAL A 16 -14.56 10.11 20.88
CA VAL A 16 -14.42 11.18 19.90
C VAL A 16 -12.96 11.61 19.85
N TRP A 17 -12.36 11.57 18.67
CA TRP A 17 -11.00 12.05 18.43
C TRP A 17 -10.95 12.76 17.07
N GLN A 18 -10.47 14.01 17.07
CA GLN A 18 -10.41 14.87 15.88
C GLN A 18 -11.75 14.93 15.10
N GLY A 19 -12.86 15.10 15.82
CA GLY A 19 -14.19 15.19 15.23
C GLY A 19 -14.76 13.88 14.66
N ARG A 20 -14.04 12.75 14.80
CA ARG A 20 -14.48 11.43 14.34
C ARG A 20 -14.67 10.47 15.50
N THR A 21 -15.61 9.53 15.35
CA THR A 21 -15.81 8.44 16.31
C THR A 21 -14.79 7.33 16.06
N VAL A 22 -14.02 6.98 17.09
CA VAL A 22 -13.06 5.88 17.10
C VAL A 22 -13.57 4.78 18.03
N HIS A 23 -13.87 3.61 17.49
CA HIS A 23 -14.21 2.43 18.28
C HIS A 23 -12.94 1.72 18.77
N THR A 24 -12.77 1.51 20.08
CA THR A 24 -11.51 0.99 20.65
C THR A 24 -11.61 0.36 22.04
N GLY A 25 -10.81 -0.69 22.28
CA GLY A 25 -10.58 -1.31 23.59
C GLY A 25 -9.30 -0.85 24.32
N ILE A 26 -8.71 0.30 23.97
CA ILE A 26 -7.47 0.79 24.63
C ILE A 26 -7.71 1.19 26.10
N TRP A 27 -8.96 1.45 26.49
CA TRP A 27 -9.31 1.72 27.89
C TRP A 27 -9.52 0.44 28.67
N LYS A 28 -8.49 0.02 29.39
CA LYS A 28 -8.56 -1.06 30.37
C LYS A 28 -8.45 -0.51 31.78
N THR A 29 -9.07 -1.21 32.71
CA THR A 29 -9.04 -0.88 34.13
C THR A 29 -8.64 -2.10 34.93
N PRO A 30 -7.91 -1.92 36.05
CA PRO A 30 -7.64 -2.99 36.99
C PRO A 30 -8.94 -3.60 37.50
N ILE A 31 -8.91 -4.90 37.76
CA ILE A 31 -10.03 -5.63 38.34
C ILE A 31 -9.59 -6.42 39.56
N GLU A 32 -10.53 -6.61 40.48
CA GLU A 32 -10.35 -7.49 41.63
C GLU A 32 -10.72 -8.94 41.29
N GLY A 33 -10.09 -9.86 42.02
CA GLY A 33 -10.30 -11.30 41.89
C GLY A 33 -9.56 -11.94 40.71
N ARG A 34 -9.66 -13.27 40.62
CA ARG A 34 -9.06 -14.03 39.53
C ARG A 34 -9.92 -13.94 38.27
N ARG A 35 -9.29 -14.00 37.09
CA ARG A 35 -9.97 -14.14 35.80
C ARG A 35 -9.45 -15.31 35.01
N ARG A 36 -10.36 -15.88 34.23
CA ARG A 36 -10.04 -16.89 33.24
C ARG A 36 -9.38 -16.23 32.03
N VAL A 37 -8.17 -16.66 31.73
CA VAL A 37 -7.47 -16.40 30.47
C VAL A 37 -7.90 -17.48 29.47
N ARG A 38 -8.48 -17.06 28.35
CA ARG A 38 -8.98 -17.91 27.27
C ARG A 38 -8.08 -17.82 26.05
N LYS A 39 -8.26 -18.74 25.10
CA LYS A 39 -7.44 -18.82 23.88
C LYS A 39 -7.28 -17.50 23.12
N LEU A 40 -8.30 -16.62 23.16
CA LEU A 40 -8.33 -15.38 22.37
C LEU A 40 -8.30 -14.09 23.19
N ASN A 41 -8.62 -14.14 24.49
CA ASN A 41 -8.75 -12.97 25.36
C ASN A 41 -8.79 -13.36 26.85
N ILE A 42 -9.00 -12.38 27.73
CA ILE A 42 -9.30 -12.58 29.15
C ILE A 42 -10.79 -12.28 29.38
N ASP A 43 -11.44 -13.02 30.27
CA ASP A 43 -12.82 -12.74 30.65
C ASP A 43 -13.00 -11.30 31.13
N GLY A 44 -13.90 -10.58 30.45
CA GLY A 44 -14.16 -9.15 30.66
C GLY A 44 -13.40 -8.22 29.72
N ASP A 45 -12.48 -8.74 28.88
CA ASP A 45 -11.73 -7.96 27.89
C ASP A 45 -12.27 -8.17 26.47
N GLY A 46 -12.32 -7.11 25.69
CA GLY A 46 -12.76 -7.16 24.29
C GLY A 46 -11.91 -6.29 23.37
N GLN A 47 -11.95 -6.60 22.08
CA GLN A 47 -11.17 -5.93 21.05
C GLN A 47 -12.10 -5.23 20.06
N GLY A 48 -11.91 -3.93 19.84
CA GLY A 48 -12.74 -3.15 18.91
C GLY A 48 -12.47 -3.47 17.44
N ASP A 49 -11.41 -4.24 17.16
CA ASP A 49 -11.02 -4.71 15.83
C ASP A 49 -10.34 -6.07 15.96
N ALA A 50 -11.09 -7.15 15.72
CA ALA A 50 -10.57 -8.52 15.82
C ALA A 50 -9.57 -8.85 14.69
N ALA A 51 -9.60 -8.15 13.55
CA ALA A 51 -8.75 -8.44 12.40
C ALA A 51 -7.34 -7.80 12.53
N GLY A 52 -7.25 -6.59 13.10
CA GLY A 52 -5.98 -5.86 13.26
C GLY A 52 -5.40 -5.87 14.69
N HIS A 53 -6.24 -6.04 15.72
CA HIS A 53 -5.85 -5.88 17.13
C HIS A 53 -6.13 -7.12 17.97
N GLY A 54 -6.49 -8.23 17.32
CA GLY A 54 -6.93 -9.45 17.94
C GLY A 54 -6.32 -10.73 17.41
N GLY A 55 -6.92 -11.84 17.84
CA GLY A 55 -6.53 -13.19 17.43
C GLY A 55 -5.55 -13.86 18.40
N GLU A 56 -5.33 -15.15 18.15
CA GLU A 56 -4.56 -16.05 19.03
C GLU A 56 -3.17 -15.51 19.37
N GLN A 57 -2.50 -14.86 18.41
CA GLN A 57 -1.16 -14.31 18.58
C GLN A 57 -1.11 -13.05 19.47
N ARG A 58 -2.25 -12.50 19.89
CA ARG A 58 -2.36 -11.24 20.64
C ARG A 58 -3.37 -11.34 21.80
N ALA A 59 -3.56 -12.55 22.33
CA ALA A 59 -4.57 -12.82 23.35
C ALA A 59 -4.35 -12.06 24.65
N VAL A 60 -3.08 -11.88 25.06
CA VAL A 60 -2.71 -11.15 26.28
C VAL A 60 -1.60 -10.15 25.98
N TYR A 61 -1.81 -8.87 26.29
CA TYR A 61 -0.76 -7.85 26.26
C TYR A 61 -0.12 -7.68 27.64
N VAL A 62 1.21 -7.70 27.73
CA VAL A 62 1.98 -7.55 28.96
C VAL A 62 2.80 -6.26 28.93
N TYR A 63 2.79 -5.51 30.04
CA TYR A 63 3.57 -4.30 30.21
C TYR A 63 4.16 -4.17 31.62
N GLN A 64 5.38 -3.66 31.71
CA GLN A 64 6.19 -3.70 32.92
C GLN A 64 6.04 -2.42 33.76
N ASP A 65 6.04 -2.55 35.10
CA ASP A 65 6.02 -1.43 36.05
C ASP A 65 7.28 -0.55 35.91
N GLU A 66 8.41 -1.13 35.54
CA GLU A 66 9.64 -0.39 35.24
C GLU A 66 9.45 0.56 34.05
N SER A 67 8.65 0.15 33.06
CA SER A 67 8.27 1.03 31.94
C SER A 67 7.29 2.12 32.39
N TYR A 68 6.38 1.81 33.31
CA TYR A 68 5.53 2.83 33.95
C TYR A 68 6.35 3.93 34.62
N ARG A 69 7.30 3.55 35.49
CA ARG A 69 8.18 4.51 36.20
C ARG A 69 8.96 5.39 35.24
N PHE A 70 9.51 4.80 34.17
CA PHE A 70 10.17 5.54 33.11
C PHE A 70 9.25 6.58 32.48
N TRP A 71 8.02 6.21 32.12
CA TRP A 71 7.08 7.16 31.50
C TRP A 71 6.56 8.22 32.46
N GLN A 72 6.43 7.91 33.75
CA GLN A 72 6.07 8.90 34.77
C GLN A 72 7.14 9.99 34.85
N GLU A 73 8.42 9.61 34.83
CA GLU A 73 9.55 10.55 34.81
C GLU A 73 9.62 11.30 33.47
N HIS A 74 9.64 10.57 32.35
CA HIS A 74 9.81 11.13 31.01
C HIS A 74 8.69 12.11 30.63
N LEU A 75 7.45 11.82 31.01
CA LEU A 75 6.29 12.68 30.71
C LEU A 75 6.00 13.68 31.84
N GLY A 76 6.69 13.61 32.98
CA GLY A 76 6.38 14.42 34.17
C GLY A 76 4.99 14.15 34.76
N ARG A 77 4.52 12.89 34.70
CA ARG A 77 3.16 12.49 35.11
C ARG A 77 3.17 11.37 36.13
N ALA A 78 3.02 11.70 37.41
CA ALA A 78 3.03 10.71 38.49
C ALA A 78 1.77 9.81 38.56
N ASN A 79 0.72 10.08 37.79
CA ASN A 79 -0.60 9.46 37.94
C ASN A 79 -0.92 8.37 36.90
N LEU A 80 0.08 7.72 36.31
CA LEU A 80 -0.14 6.56 35.44
C LEU A 80 -0.59 5.35 36.28
N VAL A 81 -1.64 4.65 35.83
CA VAL A 81 -2.25 3.50 36.53
C VAL A 81 -2.16 2.21 35.71
N PRO A 82 -2.17 1.02 36.32
CA PRO A 82 -2.23 -0.25 35.58
C PRO A 82 -3.39 -0.28 34.57
N GLY A 83 -3.14 -0.79 33.36
CA GLY A 83 -4.07 -0.80 32.22
C GLY A 83 -4.04 0.47 31.36
N GLN A 84 -3.30 1.50 31.77
CA GLN A 84 -3.20 2.78 31.05
C GLN A 84 -2.56 2.64 29.66
N PHE A 85 -1.66 1.69 29.46
CA PHE A 85 -1.08 1.41 28.13
C PHE A 85 -1.96 0.47 27.30
N GLY A 86 -3.10 0.03 27.83
CA GLY A 86 -4.01 -0.94 27.21
C GLY A 86 -3.56 -2.38 27.38
N GLU A 87 -2.61 -2.63 28.28
CA GLU A 87 -2.13 -3.95 28.65
C GLU A 87 -3.15 -4.71 29.47
N ASN A 88 -3.13 -6.03 29.32
CA ASN A 88 -3.90 -6.93 30.15
C ASN A 88 -3.18 -7.24 31.45
N PHE A 89 -1.86 -7.43 31.39
CA PHE A 89 -1.04 -7.72 32.57
C PHE A 89 -0.04 -6.60 32.80
N THR A 90 -0.14 -5.97 33.96
CA THR A 90 0.91 -5.12 34.49
C THR A 90 1.80 -5.98 35.38
N VAL A 91 3.10 -6.02 35.12
CA VAL A 91 4.03 -6.96 35.79
C VAL A 91 5.21 -6.23 36.41
N GLU A 92 5.79 -6.83 37.45
CA GLU A 92 7.12 -6.48 37.96
C GLU A 92 8.15 -7.45 37.36
N GLY A 93 9.26 -6.94 36.84
CA GLY A 93 10.23 -7.71 36.07
C GLY A 93 9.81 -7.93 34.61
N LEU A 94 10.42 -8.92 33.94
CA LEU A 94 10.18 -9.23 32.52
C LEU A 94 10.48 -8.05 31.59
N VAL A 95 11.60 -7.36 31.80
CA VAL A 95 12.02 -6.24 30.94
C VAL A 95 12.16 -6.69 29.47
N ASP A 96 11.81 -5.79 28.53
CA ASP A 96 11.75 -6.09 27.09
C ASP A 96 13.11 -6.58 26.51
N SER A 97 14.23 -6.24 27.14
CA SER A 97 15.57 -6.68 26.76
C SER A 97 15.86 -8.14 27.10
N ASP A 98 15.14 -8.71 28.07
CA ASP A 98 15.44 -10.02 28.64
C ASP A 98 14.44 -11.08 28.17
N VAL A 99 13.20 -10.68 27.90
CA VAL A 99 12.14 -11.55 27.38
C VAL A 99 12.35 -11.82 25.90
N CYS A 100 12.35 -13.09 25.49
CA CYS A 100 12.52 -13.50 24.10
C CYS A 100 11.20 -13.94 23.45
N ILE A 101 11.12 -13.78 22.13
CA ILE A 101 10.00 -14.33 21.36
C ILE A 101 10.05 -15.86 21.42
N GLY A 102 8.93 -16.46 21.81
CA GLY A 102 8.82 -17.90 22.09
C GLY A 102 9.05 -18.30 23.54
N ASP A 103 9.42 -17.37 24.43
CA ASP A 103 9.46 -17.65 25.87
C ASP A 103 8.08 -18.09 26.37
N ARG A 104 8.05 -19.03 27.32
CA ARG A 104 6.83 -19.52 27.94
C ARG A 104 6.80 -19.21 29.42
N PHE A 105 5.70 -18.61 29.86
CA PHE A 105 5.49 -18.21 31.24
C PHE A 105 4.23 -18.86 31.80
N ARG A 106 4.36 -19.44 33.00
CA ARG A 106 3.25 -19.90 33.80
C ARG A 106 2.88 -18.82 34.81
N ILE A 107 1.61 -18.43 34.82
CA ILE A 107 1.04 -17.43 35.72
C ILE A 107 -0.28 -17.99 36.23
N GLY A 108 -0.43 -18.16 37.54
CA GLY A 108 -1.55 -18.93 38.09
C GLY A 108 -1.60 -20.33 37.47
N SER A 109 -2.75 -20.71 36.90
CA SER A 109 -2.89 -21.96 36.14
C SER A 109 -2.76 -21.81 34.62
N ALA A 110 -2.57 -20.60 34.10
CA ALA A 110 -2.43 -20.34 32.66
C ALA A 110 -0.97 -20.52 32.19
N LEU A 111 -0.81 -21.00 30.95
CA LEU A 111 0.47 -21.06 30.24
C LEU A 111 0.43 -20.16 29.01
N LEU A 112 1.35 -19.20 28.96
CA LEU A 112 1.45 -18.20 27.89
C LEU A 112 2.75 -18.35 27.12
N GLU A 113 2.74 -18.05 25.82
CA GLU A 113 3.93 -17.99 24.97
C GLU A 113 4.04 -16.62 24.31
N VAL A 114 5.22 -16.00 24.36
CA VAL A 114 5.49 -14.69 23.76
C VAL A 114 5.54 -14.80 22.24
N THR A 115 4.82 -13.93 21.53
CA THR A 115 4.61 -14.05 20.08
C THR A 115 5.15 -12.89 19.26
N GLN A 116 5.14 -11.68 19.82
CA GLN A 116 5.60 -10.48 19.15
C GLN A 116 5.69 -9.29 20.11
N PRO A 117 6.50 -8.28 19.80
CA PRO A 117 6.37 -6.96 20.40
C PRO A 117 5.00 -6.33 20.09
N ARG A 118 4.64 -5.32 20.90
CA ARG A 118 3.48 -4.49 20.58
C ARG A 118 3.75 -3.64 19.33
N VAL A 119 2.84 -3.71 18.38
CA VAL A 119 2.73 -2.70 17.32
C VAL A 119 1.97 -1.51 17.89
N THR A 120 2.68 -0.40 18.13
CA THR A 120 2.08 0.79 18.74
C THR A 120 1.27 1.58 17.72
N CYS A 121 0.02 1.91 18.06
CA CYS A 121 -0.89 2.66 17.19
C CYS A 121 -1.35 3.98 17.84
N TYR A 122 -1.89 4.90 17.04
CA TYR A 122 -2.36 6.23 17.49
C TYR A 122 -3.33 6.19 18.68
N ARG A 123 -4.08 5.09 18.86
CA ARG A 123 -5.06 4.95 19.96
C ARG A 123 -4.41 5.07 21.34
N LEU A 124 -3.14 4.66 21.47
CA LEU A 124 -2.41 4.88 22.71
C LEU A 124 -2.19 6.38 22.96
N GLY A 125 -1.84 7.14 21.92
CA GLY A 125 -1.70 8.60 22.05
C GLY A 125 -2.99 9.28 22.46
N ILE A 126 -4.15 8.78 22.00
CA ILE A 126 -5.47 9.23 22.50
C ILE A 126 -5.61 8.95 24.00
N ARG A 127 -5.35 7.70 24.44
CA ARG A 127 -5.46 7.30 25.85
C ARG A 127 -4.52 8.06 26.76
N MET A 128 -3.31 8.31 26.28
CA MET A 128 -2.25 9.02 26.99
C MET A 128 -2.36 10.53 26.87
N GLN A 129 -3.24 11.08 26.01
CA GLN A 129 -3.24 12.51 25.67
C GLN A 129 -1.85 13.00 25.23
N GLU A 130 -1.12 12.14 24.54
CA GLU A 130 0.24 12.38 24.05
C GLU A 130 0.32 11.86 22.61
N PRO A 131 0.12 12.73 21.60
CA PRO A 131 0.11 12.32 20.19
C PRO A 131 1.36 11.55 19.76
N ASP A 132 2.51 11.84 20.37
CA ASP A 132 3.82 11.29 19.97
C ASP A 132 4.12 9.96 20.65
N MET A 133 3.23 9.48 21.53
CA MET A 133 3.45 8.30 22.36
C MET A 133 3.87 7.07 21.56
N ALA A 134 3.32 6.89 20.35
CA ALA A 134 3.69 5.78 19.48
C ALA A 134 5.15 5.85 19.02
N ALA A 135 5.63 7.04 18.65
CA ALA A 135 7.02 7.27 18.26
C ALA A 135 7.95 7.17 19.48
N LEU A 136 7.54 7.73 20.62
CA LEU A 136 8.30 7.68 21.87
C LEU A 136 8.57 6.24 22.33
N LEU A 137 7.57 5.36 22.25
CA LEU A 137 7.71 3.94 22.61
C LEU A 137 8.77 3.21 21.80
N VAL A 138 8.79 3.45 20.49
CA VAL A 138 9.80 2.86 19.60
C VAL A 138 11.16 3.47 19.88
N LYS A 139 11.24 4.80 19.95
CA LYS A 139 12.49 5.54 20.22
C LYS A 139 13.17 5.12 21.51
N HIS A 140 12.39 4.87 22.57
CA HIS A 140 12.91 4.45 23.87
C HIS A 140 12.94 2.93 24.07
N GLY A 141 12.55 2.14 23.06
CA GLY A 141 12.69 0.68 23.08
C GLY A 141 11.82 -0.04 24.12
N ARG A 142 10.62 0.49 24.42
CA ARG A 142 9.73 -0.02 25.49
C ARG A 142 8.36 -0.51 24.98
N PRO A 143 8.29 -1.35 23.94
CA PRO A 143 7.01 -1.73 23.34
C PRO A 143 6.11 -2.55 24.28
N GLY A 144 6.68 -3.32 25.21
CA GLY A 144 5.98 -4.47 25.78
C GLY A 144 5.72 -5.56 24.73
N PHE A 145 5.00 -6.61 25.12
CA PHE A 145 4.85 -7.79 24.26
C PHE A 145 3.50 -8.48 24.40
N TYR A 146 3.09 -9.14 23.32
CA TYR A 146 1.92 -9.97 23.28
C TYR A 146 2.27 -11.44 23.52
N CYS A 147 1.32 -12.15 24.11
CA CYS A 147 1.36 -13.60 24.26
C CYS A 147 0.13 -14.25 23.62
N ARG A 148 0.33 -15.49 23.15
CA ARG A 148 -0.76 -16.45 22.92
C ARG A 148 -0.94 -17.35 24.13
N VAL A 149 -2.12 -17.95 24.24
CA VAL A 149 -2.48 -18.85 25.34
C VAL A 149 -2.29 -20.29 24.89
N ILE A 150 -1.38 -21.00 25.54
CA ILE A 150 -1.11 -22.42 25.30
C ILE A 150 -2.05 -23.28 26.15
N GLU A 151 -2.22 -22.90 27.43
CA GLU A 151 -3.17 -23.52 28.36
C GLU A 151 -4.04 -22.44 28.98
N GLU A 152 -5.36 -22.57 28.82
CA GLU A 152 -6.32 -21.69 29.48
C GLU A 152 -6.31 -21.92 31.00
N GLY A 153 -6.38 -20.85 31.77
CA GLY A 153 -6.23 -20.91 33.21
C GLY A 153 -6.72 -19.66 33.91
N ASP A 154 -6.76 -19.71 35.23
CA ASP A 154 -7.15 -18.60 36.09
C ASP A 154 -5.90 -17.87 36.58
N VAL A 155 -5.91 -16.56 36.47
CA VAL A 155 -4.82 -15.66 36.88
C VAL A 155 -5.36 -14.59 37.83
N GLY A 156 -4.54 -14.09 38.73
CA GLY A 156 -4.89 -12.95 39.58
C GLY A 156 -3.68 -12.11 39.96
N ALA A 157 -3.93 -10.86 40.33
CA ALA A 157 -2.90 -10.01 40.91
C ALA A 157 -2.25 -10.72 42.11
N GLY A 158 -0.92 -10.66 42.17
CA GLY A 158 -0.10 -11.32 43.17
C GLY A 158 0.48 -12.66 42.75
N ASP A 159 0.02 -13.27 41.65
CA ASP A 159 0.57 -14.53 41.13
C ASP A 159 2.06 -14.37 40.74
N GLU A 160 2.86 -15.38 41.06
CA GLU A 160 4.24 -15.49 40.59
C GLU A 160 4.26 -15.79 39.08
N ILE A 161 5.25 -15.21 38.39
CA ILE A 161 5.48 -15.48 36.96
C ILE A 161 6.72 -16.36 36.82
N ILE A 162 6.50 -17.61 36.40
CA ILE A 162 7.54 -18.63 36.29
C ILE A 162 7.85 -18.86 34.81
N GLN A 163 9.09 -18.62 34.40
CA GLN A 163 9.55 -19.01 33.06
C GLN A 163 9.73 -20.53 32.99
N VAL A 164 8.96 -21.19 32.14
CA VAL A 164 9.00 -22.66 31.99
C VAL A 164 9.74 -23.11 30.73
N ALA A 165 9.92 -22.22 29.75
CA ALA A 165 10.75 -22.46 28.57
C ALA A 165 11.31 -21.16 28.02
N ARG A 166 12.50 -21.25 27.42
CA ARG A 166 13.13 -20.18 26.63
C ARG A 166 12.76 -20.34 25.16
N GLY A 167 12.48 -19.23 24.48
CA GLY A 167 12.24 -19.18 23.05
C GLY A 167 13.50 -19.54 22.23
N PRO A 168 13.32 -20.10 21.02
CA PRO A 168 14.44 -20.39 20.12
C PRO A 168 15.12 -19.10 19.65
N GLU A 169 16.40 -19.20 19.27
CA GLU A 169 17.26 -18.08 18.83
C GLU A 169 17.52 -16.97 19.86
N SER A 170 16.84 -17.00 21.03
CA SER A 170 17.01 -16.04 22.13
C SER A 170 16.96 -14.57 21.70
N MET A 171 16.14 -14.24 20.71
CA MET A 171 15.94 -12.86 20.27
C MET A 171 14.95 -12.15 21.18
N SER A 172 15.38 -11.06 21.82
CA SER A 172 14.56 -10.33 22.77
C SER A 172 13.43 -9.55 22.10
N VAL A 173 12.43 -9.16 22.89
CA VAL A 173 11.34 -8.28 22.45
C VAL A 173 11.89 -6.96 21.94
N SER A 174 12.84 -6.35 22.66
CA SER A 174 13.50 -5.10 22.23
C SER A 174 14.26 -5.28 20.91
N GLU A 175 14.99 -6.38 20.72
CA GLU A 175 15.71 -6.66 19.48
C GLU A 175 14.78 -6.84 18.28
N ILE A 176 13.72 -7.65 18.42
CA ILE A 176 12.75 -7.87 17.36
C ILE A 176 12.03 -6.57 16.99
N ASN A 177 11.68 -5.76 17.99
CA ASN A 177 11.04 -4.46 17.78
C ASN A 177 11.95 -3.49 17.02
N ALA A 178 13.21 -3.35 17.46
CA ALA A 178 14.19 -2.51 16.79
C ALA A 178 14.45 -2.98 15.35
N LEU A 179 14.57 -4.28 15.13
CA LEU A 179 14.82 -4.85 13.79
C LEU A 179 13.76 -4.47 12.75
N LEU A 180 12.51 -4.22 13.18
CA LEU A 180 11.44 -3.76 12.28
C LEU A 180 11.42 -2.24 12.09
N TYR A 181 11.66 -1.47 13.16
CA TYR A 181 11.36 -0.04 13.18
C TYR A 181 12.58 0.89 13.18
N LEU A 182 13.79 0.35 13.35
CA LEU A 182 15.00 1.15 13.46
C LEU A 182 16.07 0.56 12.52
N PRO A 183 16.67 1.37 11.62
CA PRO A 183 17.80 0.92 10.82
C PRO A 183 19.08 0.77 11.68
N PRO A 184 20.07 -0.05 11.25
CA PRO A 184 20.06 -0.89 10.05
C PRO A 184 19.25 -2.19 10.21
N HIS A 185 18.90 -2.84 9.09
CA HIS A 185 18.20 -4.14 9.07
C HIS A 185 19.15 -5.28 8.63
N PRO A 186 20.04 -5.77 9.52
CA PRO A 186 21.03 -6.77 9.16
C PRO A 186 20.40 -8.10 8.74
N ARG A 187 20.84 -8.62 7.58
CA ARG A 187 20.25 -9.79 6.91
C ARG A 187 20.27 -11.04 7.79
N ASP A 188 21.38 -11.30 8.47
CA ASP A 188 21.55 -12.43 9.38
C ASP A 188 20.56 -12.39 10.56
N ARG A 189 20.25 -11.20 11.09
CA ARG A 189 19.26 -11.04 12.16
C ARG A 189 17.84 -11.23 11.67
N LEU A 190 17.52 -10.76 10.46
CA LEU A 190 16.21 -11.02 9.81
C LEU A 190 15.99 -12.52 9.57
N GLU A 191 17.00 -13.21 9.03
CA GLU A 191 16.96 -14.67 8.83
C GLU A 191 16.84 -15.42 10.17
N CYS A 192 17.52 -14.96 11.22
CA CYS A 192 17.41 -15.48 12.58
C CYS A 192 15.96 -15.36 13.11
N ALA A 193 15.35 -14.18 13.00
CA ALA A 193 13.99 -13.93 13.47
C ALA A 193 12.95 -14.83 12.76
N LEU A 194 13.13 -15.09 11.47
CA LEU A 194 12.22 -15.94 10.68
C LEU A 194 12.24 -17.41 11.09
N LYS A 195 13.31 -17.88 11.74
CA LYS A 195 13.39 -19.25 12.29
C LYS A 195 12.52 -19.45 13.52
N ILE A 196 12.08 -18.39 14.21
CA ILE A 196 11.32 -18.46 15.45
C ILE A 196 9.86 -18.89 15.15
N PRO A 197 9.41 -20.10 15.55
CA PRO A 197 8.06 -20.59 15.21
C PRO A 197 6.93 -19.85 15.93
N ALA A 198 7.21 -19.16 17.04
CA ALA A 198 6.22 -18.37 17.77
C ALA A 198 5.98 -16.98 17.15
N LEU A 199 6.88 -16.49 16.29
CA LEU A 199 6.75 -15.15 15.70
C LEU A 199 5.48 -15.05 14.87
N SER A 200 4.69 -14.00 15.07
CA SER A 200 3.41 -13.87 14.37
C SER A 200 3.58 -13.68 12.86
N ARG A 201 2.58 -14.14 12.07
CA ARG A 201 2.62 -14.08 10.60
C ARG A 201 2.85 -12.67 10.06
N GLY A 202 2.28 -11.66 10.71
CA GLY A 202 2.45 -10.26 10.31
C GLY A 202 3.91 -9.81 10.38
N TRP A 203 4.60 -10.12 11.48
CA TRP A 203 6.02 -9.79 11.65
C TRP A 203 6.93 -10.58 10.70
N ARG A 204 6.62 -11.87 10.44
CA ARG A 204 7.36 -12.66 9.45
C ARG A 204 7.29 -12.05 8.06
N HIS A 205 6.08 -11.68 7.62
CA HIS A 205 5.89 -11.05 6.32
C HIS A 205 6.72 -9.77 6.19
N SER A 206 6.78 -8.96 7.26
CA SER A 206 7.61 -7.77 7.29
C SER A 206 9.10 -8.07 7.16
N PHE A 207 9.60 -9.09 7.85
CA PHE A 207 11.00 -9.49 7.76
C PHE A 207 11.37 -10.13 6.42
N GLU A 208 10.49 -10.93 5.83
CA GLU A 208 10.63 -11.45 4.46
C GLU A 208 10.72 -10.32 3.43
N ALA A 209 9.87 -9.29 3.57
CA ALA A 209 9.88 -8.12 2.71
C ALA A 209 11.19 -7.31 2.82
N LEU A 210 11.73 -7.16 4.05
CA LEU A 210 13.02 -6.52 4.28
C LEU A 210 14.20 -7.33 3.69
N LEU A 211 14.15 -8.66 3.75
CA LEU A 211 15.19 -9.54 3.17
C LEU A 211 15.25 -9.51 1.64
N GLY A 212 14.14 -9.16 0.99
CA GLY A 212 14.03 -9.06 -0.47
C GLY A 212 14.62 -7.79 -1.08
N GLN A 213 15.09 -6.82 -0.27
CA GLN A 213 15.50 -5.50 -0.73
C GLN A 213 16.99 -5.22 -0.47
N ASN A 214 17.67 -4.62 -1.46
CA ASN A 214 19.00 -4.02 -1.27
C ASN A 214 18.84 -2.67 -0.56
N ALA A 215 19.52 -2.53 0.58
CA ALA A 215 19.60 -1.38 1.48
C ALA A 215 19.19 -0.01 0.89
N ALA A 216 17.96 0.42 1.16
CA ALA A 216 17.56 1.82 1.13
C ALA A 216 16.73 2.13 2.39
N ALA A 217 17.06 3.24 3.06
CA ALA A 217 16.59 3.58 4.39
C ALA A 217 15.10 3.93 4.43
N GLY A 218 14.39 3.30 5.36
CA GLY A 218 12.96 3.41 5.63
C GLY A 218 12.47 2.06 6.16
N ASN A 219 11.50 2.05 7.08
CA ASN A 219 10.94 0.82 7.66
C ASN A 219 10.09 0.05 6.62
N ALA A 220 10.75 -0.48 5.58
CA ALA A 220 10.20 -1.01 4.34
C ALA A 220 9.52 -2.38 4.48
N GLY A 221 9.20 -2.81 5.71
CA GLY A 221 8.54 -4.08 6.03
C GLY A 221 7.01 -3.99 6.14
N LEU A 222 6.40 -2.81 6.01
CA LEU A 222 4.96 -2.63 6.25
C LEU A 222 4.20 -1.90 5.12
N GLY A 223 4.88 -1.52 4.04
CA GLY A 223 4.31 -0.88 2.85
C GLY A 223 4.68 -1.58 1.53
N PRO A 224 4.02 -1.29 0.39
CA PRO A 224 4.47 -1.78 -0.91
C PRO A 224 5.90 -1.33 -1.20
N ALA A 225 6.67 -2.17 -1.91
CA ALA A 225 8.09 -1.93 -2.23
C ALA A 225 8.31 -0.48 -2.71
N ALA A 226 9.30 0.19 -2.13
CA ALA A 226 9.63 1.57 -2.48
C ALA A 226 9.92 1.66 -3.98
N ASN A 227 9.22 2.58 -4.67
CA ASN A 227 9.57 2.89 -6.05
C ASN A 227 10.98 3.49 -6.07
N PRO A 228 11.82 3.15 -7.06
CA PRO A 228 13.09 3.83 -7.24
C PRO A 228 12.87 5.34 -7.36
N ALA A 229 13.84 6.12 -6.87
CA ALA A 229 13.77 7.57 -6.92
C ALA A 229 13.50 8.04 -8.37
N PRO A 230 12.60 9.01 -8.56
CA PRO A 230 12.26 9.49 -9.89
C PRO A 230 13.48 10.14 -10.56
N ALA A 231 13.62 9.96 -11.87
CA ALA A 231 14.73 10.54 -12.65
C ALA A 231 14.82 12.07 -12.55
N TRP A 232 13.72 12.74 -12.21
CA TRP A 232 13.70 14.14 -11.78
C TRP A 232 12.59 14.38 -10.76
N ARG A 233 12.78 15.37 -9.90
CA ARG A 233 11.75 15.86 -8.98
C ARG A 233 10.88 16.92 -9.67
N GLY A 234 9.61 16.99 -9.29
CA GLY A 234 8.69 17.98 -9.85
C GLY A 234 8.31 17.71 -11.30
N PHE A 235 8.05 18.80 -12.02
CA PHE A 235 7.60 18.76 -13.41
C PHE A 235 8.64 19.37 -14.35
N ARG A 236 8.77 18.79 -15.54
CA ARG A 236 9.56 19.31 -16.66
C ARG A 236 8.65 19.60 -17.86
N PRO A 237 8.99 20.61 -18.69
CA PRO A 237 8.21 20.94 -19.87
C PRO A 237 8.46 19.93 -20.98
N PHE A 238 7.38 19.38 -21.56
CA PHE A 238 7.41 18.55 -22.75
C PHE A 238 6.48 19.12 -23.81
N ARG A 239 6.93 19.12 -25.07
CA ARG A 239 6.15 19.57 -26.21
C ARG A 239 5.35 18.42 -26.77
N VAL A 240 4.08 18.66 -27.07
CA VAL A 240 3.26 17.76 -27.89
C VAL A 240 3.76 17.88 -29.32
N VAL A 241 4.49 16.89 -29.81
CA VAL A 241 5.00 16.90 -31.20
C VAL A 241 4.01 16.28 -32.17
N ARG A 242 3.21 15.32 -31.71
CA ARG A 242 2.14 14.70 -32.50
C ARG A 242 0.93 14.37 -31.64
N LYS A 243 -0.25 14.44 -32.27
CA LYS A 243 -1.54 14.00 -31.74
C LYS A 243 -2.16 13.04 -32.77
N ILE A 244 -2.46 11.82 -32.35
CA ILE A 244 -2.90 10.73 -33.22
C ILE A 244 -4.24 10.21 -32.70
N PHE A 245 -5.26 10.15 -33.57
CA PHE A 245 -6.56 9.56 -33.24
C PHE A 245 -6.50 8.06 -33.52
N GLU A 246 -6.42 7.25 -32.47
CA GLU A 246 -6.31 5.80 -32.58
C GLU A 246 -7.69 5.14 -32.80
N THR A 247 -8.72 5.72 -32.18
CA THR A 247 -10.13 5.37 -32.33
C THR A 247 -10.99 6.64 -32.20
N ASP A 248 -12.31 6.51 -32.29
CA ASP A 248 -13.27 7.60 -32.01
C ASP A 248 -13.10 8.20 -30.59
N ASP A 249 -12.58 7.40 -29.65
CA ASP A 249 -12.50 7.74 -28.23
C ASP A 249 -11.09 7.62 -27.62
N VAL A 250 -10.05 7.30 -28.41
CA VAL A 250 -8.66 7.20 -27.93
C VAL A 250 -7.74 8.10 -28.75
N THR A 251 -7.01 8.96 -28.05
CA THR A 251 -6.03 9.87 -28.64
C THR A 251 -4.65 9.64 -28.03
N SER A 252 -3.65 9.36 -28.88
CA SER A 252 -2.25 9.33 -28.48
C SER A 252 -1.58 10.69 -28.61
N LEU A 253 -0.77 11.04 -27.62
CA LEU A 253 0.14 12.19 -27.65
C LEU A 253 1.57 11.67 -27.69
N VAL A 254 2.37 12.19 -28.63
CA VAL A 254 3.83 12.01 -28.64
C VAL A 254 4.45 13.26 -28.03
N LEU A 255 5.28 13.06 -27.01
CA LEU A 255 5.81 14.10 -26.14
C LEU A 255 7.33 14.08 -26.16
N GLU A 256 7.96 15.23 -26.41
CA GLU A 256 9.43 15.37 -26.39
C GLU A 256 9.86 16.45 -25.38
N PRO A 257 11.01 16.30 -24.71
CA PRO A 257 11.52 17.32 -23.78
C PRO A 257 11.66 18.68 -24.46
N ALA A 258 11.07 19.73 -23.88
CA ALA A 258 11.10 21.08 -24.45
C ALA A 258 12.24 21.95 -23.88
N ASP A 259 13.00 21.44 -22.91
CA ASP A 259 14.06 22.15 -22.19
C ASP A 259 15.49 21.86 -22.71
N GLY A 260 15.60 21.15 -23.84
CA GLY A 260 16.87 20.80 -24.48
C GLY A 260 17.70 19.75 -23.73
N ARG A 261 17.15 19.14 -22.68
CA ARG A 261 17.78 18.04 -21.95
C ARG A 261 17.07 16.74 -22.28
N ALA A 262 17.84 15.66 -22.46
CA ALA A 262 17.25 14.34 -22.69
C ALA A 262 16.22 13.96 -21.60
N GLY A 263 15.24 13.15 -22.00
CA GLY A 263 14.36 12.46 -21.06
C GLY A 263 15.12 11.40 -20.26
N ALA A 264 14.38 10.51 -19.61
CA ALA A 264 14.93 9.34 -18.94
C ALA A 264 14.31 8.10 -19.56
N ALA A 265 15.10 7.07 -19.84
CA ALA A 265 14.53 5.80 -20.26
C ALA A 265 13.56 5.31 -19.18
N ALA A 266 12.35 4.93 -19.59
CA ALA A 266 11.36 4.36 -18.69
C ALA A 266 11.49 2.84 -18.67
N LEU A 267 10.87 2.17 -17.71
CA LEU A 267 10.70 0.71 -17.74
C LEU A 267 9.37 0.34 -18.41
N PRO A 268 9.27 -0.78 -19.17
CA PRO A 268 8.06 -1.13 -19.88
C PRO A 268 6.91 -1.39 -18.90
N GLY A 269 5.84 -0.60 -19.00
CA GLY A 269 4.68 -0.62 -18.10
C GLY A 269 4.57 0.56 -17.13
N GLN A 270 5.60 1.40 -17.03
CA GLN A 270 5.54 2.64 -16.24
C GLN A 270 4.56 3.67 -16.82
N PHE A 271 4.20 4.62 -15.97
CA PHE A 271 3.36 5.76 -16.30
C PHE A 271 4.07 7.08 -16.03
N VAL A 272 3.57 8.15 -16.64
CA VAL A 272 3.93 9.54 -16.34
C VAL A 272 2.74 10.28 -15.78
N ILE A 273 3.02 11.33 -15.00
CA ILE A 273 2.00 12.23 -14.49
C ILE A 273 2.06 13.52 -15.31
N ILE A 274 0.92 13.89 -15.90
CA ILE A 274 0.79 15.05 -16.76
C ILE A 274 -0.11 16.07 -16.07
N ARG A 275 0.37 17.31 -15.99
CA ARG A 275 -0.43 18.47 -15.62
C ARG A 275 -0.96 19.13 -16.89
N LEU A 276 -2.28 19.12 -17.02
CA LEU A 276 -3.08 19.52 -18.17
C LEU A 276 -3.96 20.73 -17.83
N GLY A 277 -4.32 21.54 -18.82
CA GLY A 277 -5.32 22.59 -18.69
C GLY A 277 -4.86 23.94 -19.25
N PRO A 278 -5.82 24.79 -19.64
CA PRO A 278 -5.54 26.09 -20.24
C PRO A 278 -4.97 27.07 -19.21
N SER A 279 -4.13 28.00 -19.68
CA SER A 279 -3.56 29.10 -18.90
C SER A 279 -4.67 29.86 -18.13
N GLY A 280 -4.58 29.91 -16.80
CA GLY A 280 -5.52 30.65 -15.94
C GLY A 280 -6.60 29.82 -15.25
N THR A 281 -6.67 28.49 -15.49
CA THR A 281 -7.52 27.57 -14.71
C THR A 281 -6.68 26.64 -13.82
N PRO A 282 -7.24 26.07 -12.73
CA PRO A 282 -6.51 25.08 -11.93
C PRO A 282 -6.14 23.87 -12.78
N ALA A 283 -4.84 23.67 -12.99
CA ALA A 283 -4.35 22.62 -13.86
C ALA A 283 -4.74 21.22 -13.33
N MET A 284 -5.33 20.40 -14.20
CA MET A 284 -5.73 19.03 -13.94
C MET A 284 -4.52 18.10 -13.98
N THR A 285 -4.27 17.35 -12.92
CA THR A 285 -3.16 16.39 -12.89
C THR A 285 -3.70 14.97 -13.08
N ARG A 286 -3.12 14.20 -14.02
CA ARG A 286 -3.54 12.81 -14.32
C ARG A 286 -2.35 11.92 -14.60
N SER A 287 -2.52 10.63 -14.33
CA SER A 287 -1.54 9.59 -14.63
C SER A 287 -1.89 8.89 -15.93
N TYR A 288 -0.91 8.67 -16.80
CA TYR A 288 -1.07 7.96 -18.07
C TYR A 288 0.09 7.00 -18.30
N SER A 289 -0.22 5.73 -18.54
CA SER A 289 0.77 4.73 -18.92
C SER A 289 1.46 5.11 -20.22
N LEU A 290 2.77 4.86 -20.29
CA LEU A 290 3.50 4.91 -21.55
C LEU A 290 3.02 3.76 -22.44
N SER A 291 2.82 4.04 -23.73
CA SER A 291 2.18 3.11 -24.68
C SER A 291 3.08 2.72 -25.87
N SER A 292 4.33 3.14 -25.91
CA SER A 292 5.29 2.83 -26.98
C SER A 292 6.65 2.42 -26.43
N ASN A 293 7.64 2.32 -27.31
CA ASN A 293 9.05 2.36 -26.93
C ASN A 293 9.32 3.44 -25.87
N ILE A 294 10.17 3.07 -24.94
CA ILE A 294 10.41 3.71 -23.64
C ILE A 294 11.76 4.44 -23.62
N ASP A 295 12.17 4.96 -24.78
CA ASP A 295 13.42 5.69 -24.91
C ASP A 295 13.35 7.07 -24.23
N ALA A 296 14.53 7.66 -24.00
CA ALA A 296 14.64 8.98 -23.40
C ALA A 296 14.35 10.13 -24.40
N ALA A 297 14.10 9.83 -25.68
CA ALA A 297 13.93 10.84 -26.71
C ALA A 297 12.47 11.29 -26.79
N SER A 298 11.52 10.36 -26.74
CA SER A 298 10.09 10.67 -26.81
C SER A 298 9.23 9.71 -26.00
N TYR A 299 8.09 10.20 -25.52
CA TYR A 299 7.09 9.39 -24.83
C TYR A 299 5.78 9.41 -25.59
N ARG A 300 5.17 8.23 -25.80
CA ARG A 300 3.77 8.13 -26.21
C ARG A 300 2.89 7.81 -25.00
N VAL A 301 1.85 8.61 -24.81
CA VAL A 301 0.73 8.31 -23.91
C VAL A 301 -0.56 8.25 -24.71
N SER A 302 -1.48 7.35 -24.34
CA SER A 302 -2.74 7.19 -25.07
C SER A 302 -3.91 7.33 -24.12
N ILE A 303 -4.75 8.33 -24.38
CA ILE A 303 -5.79 8.80 -23.47
C ILE A 303 -7.15 8.44 -24.06
N LYS A 304 -7.94 7.68 -23.29
CA LYS A 304 -9.36 7.45 -23.59
C LYS A 304 -10.19 8.66 -23.14
N ARG A 305 -11.10 9.11 -24.00
CA ARG A 305 -12.11 10.12 -23.69
C ARG A 305 -13.15 9.53 -22.75
N GLU A 306 -13.25 10.12 -21.57
CA GLU A 306 -14.25 9.75 -20.57
C GLU A 306 -15.44 10.72 -20.67
N PRO A 307 -16.70 10.24 -20.68
CA PRO A 307 -17.88 11.08 -20.92
C PRO A 307 -18.01 12.32 -20.04
N HIS A 308 -17.43 12.29 -18.84
CA HIS A 308 -17.42 13.41 -17.89
C HIS A 308 -15.99 13.80 -17.45
N GLY A 309 -14.97 13.36 -18.18
CA GLY A 309 -13.57 13.61 -17.87
C GLY A 309 -13.08 14.94 -18.42
N MET A 310 -12.94 15.96 -17.57
CA MET A 310 -12.43 17.27 -18.00
C MET A 310 -11.04 17.18 -18.66
N ALA A 311 -10.13 16.37 -18.11
CA ALA A 311 -8.77 16.24 -18.62
C ALA A 311 -8.72 15.53 -19.98
N SER A 312 -9.48 14.44 -20.13
CA SER A 312 -9.52 13.69 -21.40
C SER A 312 -10.31 14.44 -22.48
N ALA A 313 -11.31 15.25 -22.11
CA ALA A 313 -11.95 16.20 -23.02
C ALA A 313 -10.97 17.28 -23.50
N TYR A 314 -10.21 17.92 -22.59
CA TYR A 314 -9.20 18.90 -22.95
C TYR A 314 -8.13 18.33 -23.91
N VAL A 315 -7.65 17.12 -23.65
CA VAL A 315 -6.72 16.42 -24.55
C VAL A 315 -7.33 16.21 -25.93
N ALA A 316 -8.59 15.77 -26.00
CA ALA A 316 -9.26 15.49 -27.26
C ALA A 316 -9.58 16.77 -28.06
N ASP A 317 -10.08 17.80 -27.40
CA ASP A 317 -10.73 18.94 -28.07
C ASP A 317 -9.81 20.16 -28.22
N GLU A 318 -8.95 20.41 -27.23
CA GLU A 318 -8.22 21.69 -27.12
C GLU A 318 -6.72 21.54 -27.36
N LEU A 319 -6.07 20.54 -26.76
CA LEU A 319 -4.61 20.36 -26.84
C LEU A 319 -4.15 20.09 -28.28
N GLN A 320 -3.18 20.85 -28.77
CA GLN A 320 -2.65 20.76 -30.14
C GLN A 320 -1.16 20.42 -30.18
N PRO A 321 -0.67 19.84 -31.29
CA PRO A 321 0.76 19.81 -31.57
C PRO A 321 1.37 21.21 -31.50
N GLY A 322 2.53 21.32 -30.85
CA GLY A 322 3.20 22.59 -30.54
C GLY A 322 3.02 23.04 -29.10
N ASP A 323 1.93 22.66 -28.44
CA ASP A 323 1.66 23.00 -27.05
C ASP A 323 2.67 22.35 -26.10
N VAL A 324 2.88 22.98 -24.94
CA VAL A 324 3.79 22.48 -23.90
C VAL A 324 2.98 22.06 -22.69
N VAL A 325 3.16 20.81 -22.27
CA VAL A 325 2.61 20.23 -21.05
C VAL A 325 3.71 20.00 -20.02
N GLN A 326 3.33 19.81 -18.76
CA GLN A 326 4.26 19.60 -17.66
C GLN A 326 4.21 18.13 -17.22
N LEU A 327 5.35 17.44 -17.28
CA LEU A 327 5.49 16.01 -16.97
C LEU A 327 6.34 15.74 -15.74
N GLY A 328 5.83 14.90 -14.84
CA GLY A 328 6.64 14.23 -13.82
C GLY A 328 7.43 13.06 -14.43
N ALA A 329 8.50 12.64 -13.75
CA ALA A 329 9.31 11.51 -14.20
C ALA A 329 8.51 10.20 -14.31
N PRO A 330 8.86 9.32 -15.27
CA PRO A 330 8.34 7.95 -15.35
C PRO A 330 8.46 7.24 -14.00
N ARG A 331 7.39 6.53 -13.63
CA ARG A 331 7.30 5.83 -12.34
C ARG A 331 6.28 4.69 -12.40
N GLY A 332 6.20 3.95 -11.30
CA GLY A 332 5.33 2.79 -11.15
C GLY A 332 6.13 1.50 -11.06
N SER A 333 5.52 0.50 -10.41
CA SER A 333 6.12 -0.81 -10.14
C SER A 333 5.60 -1.91 -11.07
N PHE A 334 4.53 -1.65 -11.84
CA PHE A 334 4.05 -2.55 -12.89
C PHE A 334 4.99 -2.51 -14.09
N THR A 335 6.06 -3.31 -14.01
CA THR A 335 7.14 -3.30 -14.99
C THR A 335 7.41 -4.71 -15.51
N LEU A 336 7.75 -4.82 -16.79
CA LEU A 336 8.18 -6.08 -17.39
C LEU A 336 9.45 -6.56 -16.70
N ARG A 337 9.40 -7.77 -16.12
CA ARG A 337 10.53 -8.39 -15.46
C ARG A 337 11.43 -9.05 -16.50
N GLN A 338 12.73 -8.87 -16.30
CA GLN A 338 13.75 -9.55 -17.07
C GLN A 338 13.82 -11.02 -16.62
N ASP A 339 13.38 -11.92 -17.49
CA ASP A 339 13.23 -13.35 -17.23
C ASP A 339 13.20 -14.13 -18.57
N THR A 340 13.29 -15.46 -18.50
CA THR A 340 13.19 -16.39 -19.64
C THR A 340 11.84 -17.11 -19.70
N ARG A 341 11.04 -17.05 -18.63
CA ARG A 341 9.71 -17.68 -18.57
C ARG A 341 8.73 -17.14 -19.61
N PRO A 342 7.68 -17.88 -19.97
CA PRO A 342 6.60 -17.33 -20.79
C PRO A 342 6.03 -16.04 -20.20
N VAL A 343 5.58 -15.14 -21.06
CA VAL A 343 4.96 -13.88 -20.66
C VAL A 343 3.55 -13.79 -21.21
N VAL A 344 2.58 -13.51 -20.33
CA VAL A 344 1.17 -13.41 -20.69
C VAL A 344 0.70 -11.97 -20.47
N LEU A 345 0.45 -11.26 -21.56
CA LEU A 345 -0.02 -9.88 -21.59
C LEU A 345 -1.55 -9.86 -21.77
N LEU A 346 -2.27 -9.57 -20.68
CA LEU A 346 -3.73 -9.57 -20.60
C LEU A 346 -4.25 -8.14 -20.46
N SER A 347 -5.04 -7.69 -21.42
CA SER A 347 -5.63 -6.34 -21.35
C SER A 347 -7.10 -6.26 -21.77
N ALA A 348 -7.77 -5.23 -21.26
CA ALA A 348 -9.12 -4.88 -21.70
C ALA A 348 -9.28 -3.37 -21.92
N GLY A 349 -9.80 -2.99 -23.09
CA GLY A 349 -9.96 -1.59 -23.49
C GLY A 349 -8.65 -0.80 -23.39
N ILE A 350 -8.68 0.40 -22.82
CA ILE A 350 -7.49 1.27 -22.69
C ILE A 350 -6.39 0.70 -21.78
N GLY A 351 -6.69 -0.35 -20.99
CA GLY A 351 -5.69 -1.11 -20.24
C GLY A 351 -4.62 -1.78 -21.13
N VAL A 352 -4.78 -1.75 -22.46
CA VAL A 352 -3.77 -2.16 -23.43
C VAL A 352 -2.48 -1.35 -23.34
N THR A 353 -2.53 -0.10 -22.89
CA THR A 353 -1.40 0.84 -22.96
C THR A 353 -0.11 0.37 -22.28
N PRO A 354 -0.09 -0.04 -20.98
CA PRO A 354 1.16 -0.47 -20.35
C PRO A 354 1.67 -1.80 -20.92
N VAL A 355 0.78 -2.73 -21.30
CA VAL A 355 1.20 -4.02 -21.88
C VAL A 355 1.65 -3.88 -23.33
N LEU A 356 1.18 -2.87 -24.06
CA LEU A 356 1.69 -2.51 -25.37
C LEU A 356 3.14 -2.02 -25.28
N ALA A 357 3.47 -1.20 -24.27
CA ALA A 357 4.87 -0.82 -24.02
C ALA A 357 5.75 -2.05 -23.67
N MET A 358 5.21 -3.05 -22.97
CA MET A 358 5.91 -4.32 -22.74
C MET A 358 6.14 -5.10 -24.04
N LEU A 359 5.14 -5.15 -24.93
CA LEU A 359 5.27 -5.81 -26.24
C LEU A 359 6.31 -5.12 -27.13
N HIS A 360 6.33 -3.78 -27.15
CA HIS A 360 7.36 -2.99 -27.82
C HIS A 360 8.77 -3.33 -27.33
N ALA A 361 8.96 -3.43 -26.01
CA ALA A 361 10.24 -3.81 -25.43
C ALA A 361 10.65 -5.23 -25.84
N LEU A 362 9.73 -6.20 -25.75
CA LEU A 362 9.98 -7.58 -26.17
C LEU A 362 10.36 -7.68 -27.65
N ALA A 363 9.70 -6.91 -28.53
CA ALA A 363 10.00 -6.88 -29.96
C ALA A 363 11.35 -6.23 -30.24
N THR A 364 11.66 -5.11 -29.57
CA THR A 364 12.95 -4.40 -29.71
C THR A 364 14.12 -5.26 -29.23
N GLU A 365 13.91 -6.06 -28.19
CA GLU A 365 14.91 -7.00 -27.65
C GLU A 365 14.98 -8.32 -28.43
N GLU A 366 14.17 -8.51 -29.48
CA GLU A 366 14.04 -9.77 -30.22
C GLU A 366 13.86 -10.97 -29.28
N SER A 367 12.98 -10.80 -28.29
CA SER A 367 12.81 -11.74 -27.18
C SER A 367 12.53 -13.17 -27.66
N GLN A 368 13.21 -14.12 -27.02
CA GLN A 368 13.04 -15.56 -27.25
C GLN A 368 12.01 -16.18 -26.28
N ARG A 369 11.34 -15.37 -25.46
CA ARG A 369 10.28 -15.85 -24.56
C ARG A 369 9.08 -16.31 -25.36
N ASP A 370 8.32 -17.24 -24.81
CA ASP A 370 6.98 -17.57 -25.31
C ASP A 370 5.99 -16.45 -24.91
N ILE A 371 5.47 -15.72 -25.89
CA ILE A 371 4.71 -14.48 -25.69
C ILE A 371 3.23 -14.69 -26.02
N TRP A 372 2.37 -14.47 -25.05
CA TRP A 372 0.92 -14.56 -25.19
C TRP A 372 0.26 -13.19 -25.07
N TRP A 373 -0.34 -12.72 -26.16
CA TRP A 373 -1.12 -11.49 -26.22
C TRP A 373 -2.62 -11.80 -26.19
N LEU A 374 -3.31 -11.35 -25.14
CA LEU A 374 -4.76 -11.50 -25.01
C LEU A 374 -5.42 -10.15 -24.75
N HIS A 375 -6.28 -9.72 -25.68
CA HIS A 375 -6.94 -8.43 -25.60
C HIS A 375 -8.46 -8.54 -25.72
N GLY A 376 -9.18 -7.81 -24.86
CA GLY A 376 -10.64 -7.70 -24.90
C GLY A 376 -11.10 -6.28 -25.18
N THR A 377 -11.98 -6.08 -26.15
CA THR A 377 -12.67 -4.80 -26.39
C THR A 377 -14.13 -5.02 -26.77
N ARG A 378 -14.88 -3.96 -27.08
CA ARG A 378 -16.30 -4.09 -27.45
C ARG A 378 -16.44 -4.57 -28.89
N ASN A 379 -15.85 -3.85 -29.84
CA ASN A 379 -15.95 -4.05 -31.29
C ASN A 379 -14.70 -3.49 -31.99
N GLY A 380 -14.66 -3.57 -33.32
CA GLY A 380 -13.55 -3.05 -34.13
C GLY A 380 -13.33 -1.55 -34.01
N ARG A 381 -14.39 -0.75 -33.81
CA ARG A 381 -14.28 0.70 -33.63
C ARG A 381 -13.59 1.12 -32.34
N GLU A 382 -13.72 0.32 -31.28
CA GLU A 382 -13.04 0.54 -29.99
C GLU A 382 -11.71 -0.26 -29.87
N HIS A 383 -11.24 -0.91 -30.94
CA HIS A 383 -9.99 -1.71 -30.92
C HIS A 383 -8.76 -0.86 -31.26
N ALA A 384 -8.29 -0.08 -30.28
CA ALA A 384 -7.05 0.68 -30.43
C ALA A 384 -5.83 -0.25 -30.64
N PHE A 385 -4.88 0.17 -31.50
CA PHE A 385 -3.59 -0.47 -31.75
C PHE A 385 -3.60 -1.87 -32.37
N GLY A 386 -4.74 -2.38 -32.85
CA GLY A 386 -4.84 -3.75 -33.38
C GLY A 386 -3.85 -4.06 -34.52
N ALA A 387 -3.63 -3.10 -35.43
CA ALA A 387 -2.66 -3.24 -36.52
C ALA A 387 -1.21 -3.23 -36.01
N GLU A 388 -0.88 -2.29 -35.12
CA GLU A 388 0.44 -2.13 -34.51
C GLU A 388 0.84 -3.38 -33.71
N VAL A 389 -0.08 -3.93 -32.91
CA VAL A 389 0.14 -5.17 -32.16
C VAL A 389 0.42 -6.33 -33.10
N ARG A 390 -0.33 -6.45 -34.19
CA ARG A 390 -0.14 -7.54 -35.16
C ARG A 390 1.24 -7.47 -35.80
N GLU A 391 1.70 -6.28 -36.17
CA GLU A 391 3.03 -6.04 -36.71
C GLU A 391 4.13 -6.45 -35.70
N LEU A 392 4.03 -6.00 -34.45
CA LEU A 392 4.97 -6.37 -33.38
C LEU A 392 5.02 -7.88 -33.14
N LEU A 393 3.86 -8.54 -33.08
CA LEU A 393 3.79 -9.98 -32.89
C LEU A 393 4.44 -10.72 -34.05
N THR A 394 4.21 -10.31 -35.31
CA THR A 394 4.84 -10.95 -36.48
C THR A 394 6.37 -10.86 -36.49
N GLY A 395 6.95 -9.89 -35.77
CA GLY A 395 8.40 -9.78 -35.60
C GLY A 395 9.00 -10.70 -34.54
N LEU A 396 8.17 -11.38 -33.73
CA LEU A 396 8.61 -12.22 -32.62
C LEU A 396 8.60 -13.72 -32.99
N PRO A 397 9.61 -14.51 -32.59
CA PRO A 397 9.74 -15.91 -33.00
C PRO A 397 8.71 -16.85 -32.35
N HIS A 398 8.29 -16.55 -31.12
CA HIS A 398 7.38 -17.38 -30.33
C HIS A 398 6.24 -16.51 -29.79
N HIS A 399 5.18 -16.36 -30.60
CA HIS A 399 4.06 -15.49 -30.27
C HIS A 399 2.71 -16.16 -30.48
N HIS A 400 1.77 -15.80 -29.61
CA HIS A 400 0.37 -16.21 -29.64
C HIS A 400 -0.50 -14.98 -29.43
N GLY A 401 -1.57 -14.84 -30.22
CA GLY A 401 -2.50 -13.71 -30.14
C GLY A 401 -3.95 -14.19 -30.05
N HIS A 402 -4.74 -13.62 -29.14
CA HIS A 402 -6.18 -13.85 -29.09
C HIS A 402 -6.95 -12.57 -28.69
N VAL A 403 -7.81 -12.09 -29.58
CA VAL A 403 -8.64 -10.90 -29.42
C VAL A 403 -10.11 -11.29 -29.25
N ARG A 404 -10.75 -10.78 -28.18
CA ARG A 404 -12.20 -10.95 -27.97
C ARG A 404 -12.96 -9.65 -28.12
N TYR A 405 -14.02 -9.70 -28.93
CA TYR A 405 -15.03 -8.64 -29.02
C TYR A 405 -16.26 -9.04 -28.22
N SER A 406 -16.60 -8.25 -27.20
CA SER A 406 -17.75 -8.53 -26.34
C SER A 406 -19.09 -8.13 -26.96
N ARG A 407 -19.08 -7.25 -27.97
CA ARG A 407 -20.24 -6.83 -28.75
C ARG A 407 -19.77 -6.41 -30.15
N PRO A 408 -19.40 -7.36 -31.04
CA PRO A 408 -18.94 -7.04 -32.39
C PRO A 408 -19.98 -6.24 -33.17
N ASP A 409 -19.53 -5.29 -33.98
CA ASP A 409 -20.37 -4.55 -34.94
C ASP A 409 -20.62 -5.42 -36.19
N PRO A 410 -21.68 -5.16 -36.99
CA PRO A 410 -21.99 -5.96 -38.18
C PRO A 410 -20.87 -6.06 -39.23
N GLY A 411 -19.94 -5.10 -39.23
CA GLY A 411 -18.78 -5.08 -40.13
C GLY A 411 -17.55 -5.83 -39.60
N ASP A 412 -17.54 -6.26 -38.33
CA ASP A 412 -16.41 -6.96 -37.72
C ASP A 412 -16.35 -8.41 -38.21
N ARG A 413 -15.18 -8.85 -38.68
CA ARG A 413 -14.99 -10.19 -39.26
C ARG A 413 -14.25 -11.11 -38.29
N LEU A 414 -14.93 -12.18 -37.88
CA LEU A 414 -14.34 -13.26 -37.08
C LEU A 414 -13.19 -13.94 -37.83
N GLY A 415 -12.06 -14.16 -37.15
CA GLY A 415 -10.83 -14.73 -37.71
C GLY A 415 -9.94 -13.75 -38.48
N ILE A 416 -10.36 -12.48 -38.61
CA ILE A 416 -9.57 -11.43 -39.27
C ILE A 416 -9.37 -10.25 -38.32
N ASP A 417 -10.48 -9.69 -37.83
CA ASP A 417 -10.49 -8.51 -36.97
C ASP A 417 -10.46 -8.90 -35.48
N PHE A 418 -11.03 -10.07 -35.12
CA PHE A 418 -11.04 -10.66 -33.78
C PHE A 418 -11.20 -12.18 -33.83
N ASP A 419 -10.89 -12.89 -32.73
CA ASP A 419 -10.80 -14.36 -32.70
C ASP A 419 -12.01 -15.05 -32.06
N SER A 420 -12.68 -14.41 -31.10
CA SER A 420 -13.93 -14.95 -30.53
C SER A 420 -14.83 -13.91 -29.87
N VAL A 421 -16.12 -14.21 -29.75
CA VAL A 421 -17.10 -13.31 -29.11
C VAL A 421 -17.07 -13.45 -27.58
N GLY A 422 -17.23 -12.34 -26.86
CA GLY A 422 -17.42 -12.26 -25.40
C GLY A 422 -16.30 -11.52 -24.66
N ARG A 423 -16.20 -11.69 -23.34
CA ARG A 423 -15.15 -11.05 -22.51
C ARG A 423 -14.06 -12.06 -22.20
N LEU A 424 -12.81 -11.62 -22.06
CA LEU A 424 -11.75 -12.49 -21.52
C LEU A 424 -12.14 -13.00 -20.13
N ASP A 425 -12.00 -14.30 -19.91
CA ASP A 425 -12.35 -15.00 -18.67
C ASP A 425 -11.41 -16.18 -18.44
N ALA A 426 -11.42 -16.75 -17.24
CA ALA A 426 -10.56 -17.88 -16.89
C ALA A 426 -10.91 -19.18 -17.64
N ALA A 427 -12.09 -19.29 -18.25
CA ALA A 427 -12.46 -20.45 -19.06
C ALA A 427 -11.71 -20.42 -20.40
N LEU A 428 -11.64 -19.24 -21.03
CA LEU A 428 -10.85 -19.02 -22.24
C LEU A 428 -9.36 -19.29 -22.00
N LEU A 429 -8.79 -18.79 -20.89
CA LEU A 429 -7.36 -19.01 -20.60
C LEU A 429 -7.02 -20.51 -20.51
N ARG A 430 -7.95 -21.31 -19.97
CA ARG A 430 -7.83 -22.78 -19.92
C ARG A 430 -8.03 -23.43 -21.29
N GLN A 431 -8.96 -22.91 -22.10
CA GLN A 431 -9.21 -23.41 -23.45
C GLN A 431 -8.01 -23.20 -24.38
N LEU A 432 -7.32 -22.06 -24.24
CA LEU A 432 -6.12 -21.72 -25.00
C LEU A 432 -4.85 -22.38 -24.45
N ASP A 433 -4.95 -23.12 -23.34
CA ASP A 433 -3.85 -23.84 -22.68
C ASP A 433 -2.62 -22.98 -22.38
N LEU A 434 -2.85 -21.80 -21.78
CA LEU A 434 -1.76 -20.87 -21.42
C LEU A 434 -0.77 -21.51 -20.42
N PRO A 435 0.53 -21.15 -20.50
CA PRO A 435 1.56 -21.65 -19.60
C PRO A 435 1.36 -21.12 -18.17
N ARG A 436 1.06 -22.02 -17.22
CA ARG A 436 0.79 -21.66 -15.81
C ARG A 436 2.02 -21.14 -15.06
N ASP A 437 3.20 -21.46 -15.56
CA ASP A 437 4.46 -21.04 -14.98
C ASP A 437 4.95 -19.68 -15.50
N GLY A 438 4.24 -19.07 -16.45
CA GLY A 438 4.54 -17.74 -16.97
C GLY A 438 4.24 -16.59 -16.01
N ASP A 439 4.74 -15.41 -16.38
CA ASP A 439 4.44 -14.14 -15.71
C ASP A 439 3.20 -13.50 -16.37
N PHE A 440 2.15 -13.27 -15.57
CA PHE A 440 0.89 -12.72 -16.03
C PHE A 440 0.82 -11.22 -15.71
N TYR A 441 0.68 -10.41 -16.74
CA TYR A 441 0.54 -8.95 -16.65
C TYR A 441 -0.89 -8.55 -17.04
N LEU A 442 -1.67 -8.10 -16.06
CA LEU A 442 -3.07 -7.75 -16.26
C LEU A 442 -3.27 -6.23 -16.12
N CYS A 443 -4.00 -5.63 -17.06
CA CYS A 443 -4.46 -4.25 -16.93
C CYS A 443 -5.82 -4.04 -17.61
N GLY A 444 -6.78 -3.47 -16.88
CA GLY A 444 -8.14 -3.26 -17.38
C GLY A 444 -9.13 -2.84 -16.30
N PRO A 445 -10.45 -2.89 -16.58
CA PRO A 445 -11.49 -2.53 -15.62
C PRO A 445 -11.45 -3.38 -14.34
N ALA A 446 -11.90 -2.82 -13.22
CA ALA A 446 -11.80 -3.47 -11.91
C ALA A 446 -12.39 -4.90 -11.86
N THR A 447 -13.51 -5.15 -12.53
CA THR A 447 -14.14 -6.49 -12.60
C THR A 447 -13.31 -7.47 -13.42
N PHE A 448 -12.77 -7.03 -14.55
CA PHE A 448 -11.82 -7.83 -15.35
C PHE A 448 -10.59 -8.22 -14.51
N MET A 449 -10.05 -7.26 -13.77
CA MET A 449 -8.90 -7.48 -12.90
C MET A 449 -9.21 -8.47 -11.76
N SER A 450 -10.34 -8.30 -11.07
CA SER A 450 -10.73 -9.19 -9.96
C SER A 450 -10.99 -10.62 -10.43
N ASP A 451 -11.73 -10.77 -11.53
CA ASP A 451 -12.21 -12.07 -12.01
C ASP A 451 -11.05 -12.92 -12.54
N LEU A 452 -10.17 -12.32 -13.36
CA LEU A 452 -9.00 -13.04 -13.88
C LEU A 452 -7.96 -13.32 -12.81
N THR A 453 -7.70 -12.39 -11.88
CA THR A 453 -6.77 -12.65 -10.76
C THR A 453 -7.27 -13.82 -9.90
N SER A 454 -8.57 -13.85 -9.59
CA SER A 454 -9.19 -14.96 -8.86
C SER A 454 -9.10 -16.27 -9.65
N GLY A 455 -9.41 -16.23 -10.95
CA GLY A 455 -9.34 -17.39 -11.84
C GLY A 455 -7.94 -17.98 -11.97
N LEU A 456 -6.91 -17.14 -12.14
CA LEU A 456 -5.50 -17.56 -12.23
C LEU A 456 -5.03 -18.22 -10.93
N ARG A 457 -5.39 -17.65 -9.77
CA ARG A 457 -5.09 -18.25 -8.46
C ARG A 457 -5.77 -19.61 -8.29
N ALA A 458 -7.05 -19.72 -8.66
CA ALA A 458 -7.77 -20.98 -8.63
C ALA A 458 -7.18 -22.02 -9.61
N TRP A 459 -6.54 -21.56 -10.68
CA TRP A 459 -5.86 -22.41 -11.66
C TRP A 459 -4.44 -22.82 -11.21
N GLY A 460 -3.93 -22.26 -10.11
CA GLY A 460 -2.65 -22.61 -9.50
C GLY A 460 -1.47 -21.70 -9.89
N VAL A 461 -1.72 -20.54 -10.51
CA VAL A 461 -0.67 -19.56 -10.77
C VAL A 461 -0.21 -18.92 -9.46
N ALA A 462 1.10 -18.85 -9.25
CA ALA A 462 1.69 -18.33 -8.03
C ALA A 462 1.39 -16.81 -7.89
N PRO A 463 0.99 -16.32 -6.69
CA PRO A 463 0.59 -14.92 -6.52
C PRO A 463 1.65 -13.88 -6.90
N ASP A 464 2.93 -14.22 -6.77
CA ASP A 464 4.09 -13.40 -7.12
C ASP A 464 4.37 -13.30 -8.63
N ARG A 465 3.63 -14.08 -9.44
CA ARG A 465 3.64 -14.07 -10.91
C ARG A 465 2.40 -13.41 -11.52
N ILE A 466 1.48 -12.92 -10.69
CA ILE A 466 0.30 -12.19 -11.15
C ILE A 466 0.53 -10.71 -10.87
N HIS A 467 0.88 -9.98 -11.91
CA HIS A 467 1.14 -8.55 -11.91
C HIS A 467 -0.10 -7.81 -12.37
N THR A 468 -0.50 -6.79 -11.64
CA THR A 468 -1.73 -6.04 -11.92
C THR A 468 -1.47 -4.55 -11.83
N GLU A 469 -1.94 -3.79 -12.82
CA GLU A 469 -2.04 -2.33 -12.74
C GLU A 469 -3.51 -1.92 -12.84
N LEU A 470 -3.96 -1.10 -11.88
CA LEU A 470 -5.30 -0.54 -11.87
C LEU A 470 -5.26 0.93 -12.29
N PHE A 471 -6.10 1.30 -13.24
CA PHE A 471 -6.30 2.70 -13.60
C PHE A 471 -7.30 3.34 -12.65
N GLY A 472 -6.84 4.39 -11.96
CA GLY A 472 -7.56 5.03 -10.86
C GLY A 472 -7.04 4.56 -9.50
N ALA A 473 -7.72 4.96 -8.44
CA ALA A 473 -7.22 4.71 -7.10
C ALA A 473 -7.39 3.24 -6.67
N GLY A 474 -6.31 2.65 -6.15
CA GLY A 474 -6.28 1.28 -5.65
C GLY A 474 -7.16 1.08 -4.40
N PRO A 475 -7.37 -0.15 -3.92
CA PRO A 475 -8.09 -0.36 -2.66
C PRO A 475 -7.26 0.11 -1.46
N SER A 476 -7.93 0.71 -0.47
CA SER A 476 -7.34 1.03 0.83
C SER A 476 -6.93 -0.25 1.57
N LEU A 477 -5.81 -0.20 2.30
CA LEU A 477 -5.40 -1.24 3.26
C LEU A 477 -5.31 -0.58 4.63
N THR A 478 -6.40 -0.69 5.39
CA THR A 478 -6.59 0.07 6.63
C THR A 478 -7.08 -0.83 7.76
N PRO A 479 -6.27 -1.09 8.80
CA PRO A 479 -6.67 -1.91 9.94
C PRO A 479 -7.84 -1.30 10.73
N GLY A 480 -8.87 -2.10 11.03
CA GLY A 480 -9.91 -1.75 12.00
C GLY A 480 -10.95 -0.74 11.56
N ILE A 481 -11.03 -0.41 10.28
CA ILE A 481 -12.21 0.21 9.67
C ILE A 481 -12.88 -0.90 8.87
N ALA A 482 -14.06 -1.34 9.30
CA ALA A 482 -14.90 -2.21 8.47
C ALA A 482 -15.03 -1.51 7.12
N THR A 483 -14.64 -2.17 6.03
CA THR A 483 -14.85 -1.66 4.67
C THR A 483 -16.33 -1.38 4.53
N SER A 484 -16.74 -0.11 4.68
CA SER A 484 -18.13 0.26 4.41
C SER A 484 -18.41 -0.15 2.97
N ALA A 485 -19.50 -0.89 2.78
CA ALA A 485 -19.86 -1.57 1.55
C ALA A 485 -20.22 -0.63 0.39
N THR A 486 -20.09 0.69 0.57
CA THR A 486 -20.26 1.69 -0.49
C THR A 486 -18.92 2.34 -0.82
N LYS A 487 -18.32 1.92 -1.95
CA LYS A 487 -17.21 2.62 -2.59
C LYS A 487 -17.75 3.93 -3.18
N ILE A 488 -17.76 5.00 -2.39
CA ILE A 488 -17.94 6.34 -2.92
C ILE A 488 -16.67 6.66 -3.74
N PRO A 489 -16.77 7.04 -5.01
CA PRO A 489 -15.61 7.47 -5.79
C PRO A 489 -14.96 8.70 -5.16
N PRO A 490 -13.65 8.92 -5.37
CA PRO A 490 -12.98 10.14 -4.92
C PRO A 490 -13.73 11.38 -5.39
N HIS A 491 -13.96 12.33 -4.48
CA HIS A 491 -14.82 13.48 -4.75
C HIS A 491 -14.30 14.78 -4.11
N VAL A 492 -14.67 15.92 -4.70
CA VAL A 492 -14.44 17.23 -4.09
C VAL A 492 -15.55 17.47 -3.06
N LEU A 493 -15.19 17.96 -1.88
CA LEU A 493 -16.14 18.24 -0.81
C LEU A 493 -17.08 19.40 -1.17
N ALA A 494 -18.34 19.28 -0.78
CA ALA A 494 -19.33 20.34 -0.91
C ALA A 494 -19.07 21.44 0.14
N GLY A 495 -18.73 22.65 -0.30
CA GLY A 495 -18.47 23.78 0.58
C GLY A 495 -17.53 24.82 -0.02
N ALA A 496 -17.26 25.89 0.72
CA ALA A 496 -16.26 26.87 0.31
C ALA A 496 -14.85 26.22 0.32
N PRO A 497 -14.03 26.40 -0.74
CA PRO A 497 -12.67 25.89 -0.76
C PRO A 497 -11.86 26.43 0.42
N GLY A 498 -10.98 25.60 0.99
CA GLY A 498 -10.04 26.06 2.00
C GLY A 498 -9.14 27.20 1.48
N PRO A 499 -8.64 28.08 2.37
CA PRO A 499 -7.79 29.19 1.95
C PRO A 499 -6.34 28.78 1.63
N GLY A 500 -5.96 27.52 1.91
CA GLY A 500 -4.60 27.04 1.82
C GLY A 500 -4.14 26.62 0.42
N PRO A 501 -2.96 25.96 0.34
CA PRO A 501 -2.41 25.43 -0.90
C PRO A 501 -3.31 24.39 -1.58
N VAL A 502 -3.11 24.18 -2.87
CA VAL A 502 -3.75 23.09 -3.63
C VAL A 502 -3.02 21.78 -3.35
N VAL A 503 -3.79 20.76 -2.99
CA VAL A 503 -3.35 19.36 -2.88
C VAL A 503 -3.92 18.59 -4.07
N SER A 504 -3.04 18.06 -4.91
CA SER A 504 -3.40 17.23 -6.07
C SER A 504 -3.12 15.76 -5.80
N PHE A 505 -4.17 14.93 -5.84
CA PHE A 505 -4.08 13.47 -5.82
C PHE A 505 -4.07 12.96 -7.28
N ALA A 506 -2.88 12.64 -7.79
CA ALA A 506 -2.62 12.48 -9.22
C ALA A 506 -3.27 11.23 -9.86
N ARG A 507 -3.40 10.11 -9.15
CA ARG A 507 -4.06 8.89 -9.65
C ARG A 507 -5.57 8.97 -9.48
N SER A 508 -6.02 9.65 -8.42
CA SER A 508 -7.44 9.97 -8.19
C SER A 508 -7.96 11.08 -9.11
N GLY A 509 -7.06 11.89 -9.67
CA GLY A 509 -7.40 13.01 -10.54
C GLY A 509 -8.08 14.17 -9.80
N LEU A 510 -7.85 14.29 -8.49
CA LEU A 510 -8.58 15.22 -7.63
C LEU A 510 -7.66 16.36 -7.18
N ASN A 511 -8.13 17.60 -7.33
CA ASN A 511 -7.47 18.79 -6.80
C ASN A 511 -8.35 19.39 -5.71
N VAL A 512 -7.81 19.53 -4.49
CA VAL A 512 -8.55 20.06 -3.34
C VAL A 512 -7.73 21.15 -2.65
N ARG A 513 -8.38 22.22 -2.22
CA ARG A 513 -7.73 23.27 -1.44
C ARG A 513 -7.59 22.84 0.02
N TRP A 514 -6.40 22.98 0.58
CA TRP A 514 -6.12 22.71 1.98
C TRP A 514 -6.90 23.67 2.89
N GLY A 515 -7.51 23.10 3.94
CA GLY A 515 -8.25 23.84 4.96
C GLY A 515 -7.65 23.62 6.36
N PRO A 516 -7.78 24.59 7.28
CA PRO A 516 -7.26 24.48 8.65
C PRO A 516 -7.96 23.40 9.47
N SER A 517 -9.09 22.86 9.00
CA SER A 517 -9.82 21.76 9.64
C SER A 517 -9.11 20.41 9.53
N TYR A 518 -8.14 20.25 8.63
CA TYR A 518 -7.42 19.00 8.45
C TYR A 518 -6.10 19.01 9.23
N ALA A 519 -5.86 17.96 10.01
CA ALA A 519 -4.65 17.78 10.77
C ALA A 519 -3.51 17.14 9.94
N SER A 520 -3.83 16.42 8.87
CA SER A 520 -2.86 15.74 8.00
C SER A 520 -3.37 15.54 6.56
N LEU A 521 -2.47 15.27 5.62
CA LEU A 521 -2.80 14.89 4.25
C LEU A 521 -3.64 13.60 4.18
N LEU A 522 -3.41 12.67 5.11
CA LEU A 522 -4.24 11.47 5.26
C LEU A 522 -5.70 11.84 5.55
N GLU A 523 -5.94 12.77 6.47
CA GLU A 523 -7.30 13.14 6.84
C GLU A 523 -8.05 13.80 5.67
N LEU A 524 -7.37 14.67 4.92
CA LEU A 524 -7.91 15.25 3.69
C LEU A 524 -8.25 14.15 2.68
N ALA A 525 -7.32 13.22 2.43
CA ALA A 525 -7.53 12.11 1.50
C ALA A 525 -8.74 11.25 1.90
N GLU A 526 -8.85 10.86 3.18
CA GLU A 526 -10.00 10.10 3.68
C GLU A 526 -11.32 10.86 3.55
N THR A 527 -11.31 12.17 3.80
CA THR A 527 -12.53 12.99 3.70
C THR A 527 -13.00 13.07 2.24
N CYS A 528 -12.07 13.04 1.29
CA CYS A 528 -12.35 13.03 -0.15
C CYS A 528 -12.58 11.62 -0.73
N ASP A 529 -12.67 10.58 0.10
CA ASP A 529 -12.73 9.17 -0.32
C ASP A 529 -11.58 8.75 -1.26
N VAL A 530 -10.42 9.40 -1.15
CA VAL A 530 -9.19 8.99 -1.84
C VAL A 530 -8.66 7.74 -1.12
N PRO A 531 -8.50 6.61 -1.83
CA PRO A 531 -7.95 5.41 -1.25
C PRO A 531 -6.52 5.58 -0.75
N VAL A 532 -6.29 5.13 0.47
CA VAL A 532 -5.05 5.32 1.20
C VAL A 532 -4.70 4.06 1.97
N ARG A 533 -3.41 3.83 2.16
CA ARG A 533 -2.89 2.77 3.03
C ARG A 533 -2.32 3.43 4.28
N TRP A 534 -2.65 2.93 5.46
CA TRP A 534 -2.09 3.46 6.71
C TRP A 534 -2.29 2.48 7.87
N SER A 535 -1.52 2.65 8.95
CA SER A 535 -1.71 1.89 10.19
C SER A 535 -1.50 2.74 11.45
N CYS A 536 -0.28 3.22 11.71
CA CYS A 536 0.04 3.90 12.97
C CYS A 536 -0.58 5.30 13.12
N ARG A 537 -0.78 6.02 12.00
CA ARG A 537 -1.16 7.45 11.91
C ARG A 537 -0.20 8.47 12.56
N THR A 538 1.03 8.07 12.87
CA THR A 538 2.00 8.90 13.61
C THR A 538 3.40 8.91 12.96
N GLY A 539 3.53 8.47 11.70
CA GLY A 539 4.80 8.48 10.99
C GLY A 539 5.84 7.46 11.49
N VAL A 540 5.40 6.34 12.06
CA VAL A 540 6.28 5.29 12.63
C VAL A 540 6.35 4.04 11.75
N CYS A 541 5.21 3.60 11.20
CA CYS A 541 5.12 2.33 10.48
C CYS A 541 5.40 2.40 8.97
N HIS A 542 5.48 3.60 8.39
CA HIS A 542 5.67 3.83 6.95
C HIS A 542 4.60 3.24 6.00
N ASN A 543 3.54 2.57 6.49
CA ASN A 543 2.40 2.14 5.64
C ASN A 543 1.71 3.29 4.89
N CYS A 544 1.80 4.52 5.44
CA CYS A 544 1.24 5.74 4.85
C CYS A 544 2.20 6.43 3.87
N GLU A 545 3.31 5.79 3.53
CA GLU A 545 4.27 6.33 2.58
C GLU A 545 3.68 6.38 1.18
N SER A 546 3.79 7.52 0.51
CA SER A 546 3.28 7.75 -0.84
C SER A 546 4.23 8.65 -1.62
N GLY A 547 4.26 8.54 -2.94
CA GLY A 547 5.15 9.36 -3.77
C GLY A 547 4.81 10.85 -3.69
N LEU A 548 5.77 11.69 -3.31
CA LEU A 548 5.68 13.15 -3.40
C LEU A 548 6.25 13.60 -4.74
N ILE A 549 5.36 14.00 -5.66
CA ILE A 549 5.75 14.37 -7.02
C ILE A 549 6.34 15.78 -7.05
N ALA A 550 5.70 16.73 -6.37
CA ALA A 550 6.08 18.13 -6.35
C ALA A 550 5.58 18.83 -5.08
N GLY A 551 6.22 19.95 -4.76
CA GLY A 551 5.87 20.83 -3.64
C GLY A 551 6.54 20.44 -2.32
N ASP A 552 6.26 21.24 -1.30
CA ASP A 552 6.91 21.15 0.01
C ASP A 552 5.89 20.80 1.10
N ILE A 553 6.34 19.99 2.05
CA ILE A 553 5.55 19.55 3.19
C ILE A 553 6.29 19.83 4.50
N GLY A 554 5.53 19.99 5.56
CA GLY A 554 6.00 19.91 6.94
C GLY A 554 5.37 18.71 7.64
N TYR A 555 5.93 18.30 8.78
CA TYR A 555 5.40 17.20 9.58
C TYR A 555 4.86 17.69 10.91
N GLN A 556 3.71 17.15 11.31
CA GLN A 556 3.15 17.34 12.64
C GLN A 556 2.33 16.10 13.06
N PRO A 557 2.83 15.29 14.00
CA PRO A 557 4.17 15.38 14.60
C PRO A 557 5.29 14.97 13.63
N ASN A 558 6.54 15.24 14.02
CA ASN A 558 7.69 14.77 13.24
C ASN A 558 7.72 13.23 13.23
N PRO A 559 7.94 12.60 12.06
CA PRO A 559 8.06 11.15 11.99
C PRO A 559 9.32 10.69 12.72
N LEU A 560 9.36 9.40 13.08
CA LEU A 560 10.52 8.81 13.73
C LEU A 560 11.72 8.76 12.76
N ASP A 561 11.47 8.31 11.53
CA ASP A 561 12.43 8.28 10.43
C ASP A 561 11.83 8.98 9.20
N ALA A 562 12.69 9.55 8.36
CA ALA A 562 12.26 10.14 7.09
C ALA A 562 11.78 9.04 6.12
N PRO A 563 10.77 9.31 5.27
CA PRO A 563 10.42 8.41 4.18
C PRO A 563 11.57 8.32 3.16
N ALA A 564 11.47 7.36 2.24
CA ALA A 564 12.41 7.28 1.14
C ALA A 564 12.42 8.58 0.31
N ASP A 565 13.55 8.84 -0.35
CA ASP A 565 13.72 10.02 -1.17
C ASP A 565 12.63 10.13 -2.26
N GLY A 566 11.91 11.26 -2.26
CA GLY A 566 10.78 11.48 -3.17
C GLY A 566 9.45 10.93 -2.68
N ASN A 567 9.37 10.44 -1.44
CA ASN A 567 8.14 10.02 -0.79
C ASN A 567 7.74 10.94 0.39
N VAL A 568 6.52 10.76 0.87
CA VAL A 568 5.92 11.49 2.00
C VAL A 568 5.12 10.53 2.89
N LEU A 569 5.19 10.72 4.21
CA LEU A 569 4.33 10.04 5.18
C LEU A 569 3.03 10.84 5.36
N ILE A 570 1.99 10.55 4.55
CA ILE A 570 0.78 11.38 4.48
C ILE A 570 0.04 11.49 5.83
N CYS A 571 0.27 10.54 6.73
CA CYS A 571 -0.42 10.45 8.01
C CYS A 571 0.01 11.47 9.06
N CYS A 572 1.16 12.12 8.90
CA CYS A 572 1.60 13.23 9.72
C CYS A 572 2.07 14.45 8.91
N ALA A 573 1.97 14.40 7.57
CA ALA A 573 2.38 15.50 6.70
C ALA A 573 1.29 16.58 6.55
N ARG A 574 1.71 17.82 6.36
CA ARG A 574 0.90 19.01 6.02
C ARG A 574 1.54 19.77 4.85
N PRO A 575 0.75 20.30 3.90
CA PRO A 575 1.29 21.07 2.79
C PRO A 575 1.80 22.44 3.25
N VAL A 576 2.99 22.84 2.78
CA VAL A 576 3.55 24.19 2.95
C VAL A 576 3.32 25.02 1.69
N SER A 577 3.40 24.37 0.52
CA SER A 577 3.13 24.95 -0.80
C SER A 577 2.12 24.07 -1.56
N ASP A 578 1.80 24.42 -2.81
CA ASP A 578 0.97 23.55 -3.66
C ASP A 578 1.72 22.23 -3.89
N ILE A 579 1.06 21.11 -3.62
CA ILE A 579 1.68 19.78 -3.68
C ILE A 579 0.96 18.84 -4.64
N VAL A 580 1.71 17.85 -5.13
CA VAL A 580 1.16 16.73 -5.91
C VAL A 580 1.62 15.42 -5.31
N ILE A 581 0.67 14.53 -4.98
CA ILE A 581 0.90 13.23 -4.36
C ILE A 581 0.40 12.12 -5.30
N ASP A 582 1.14 11.02 -5.36
CA ASP A 582 0.85 9.85 -6.18
C ASP A 582 -0.24 8.96 -5.54
N LEU A 583 -1.47 9.49 -5.46
CA LEU A 583 -2.67 8.87 -4.87
C LEU A 583 -3.92 9.07 -5.73
#